data_AF-R7SN70-F1
#
_entry.id   AF-R7SN70-F1
#
_cell.length_a   1.000
_cell.length_b   1.000
_cell.length_c   1.000
_cell.angle_alpha   90.00
_cell.angle_beta   90.00
_cell.angle_gamma   90.00
#
_symmetry.space_group_name_H-M   'P 1'
#
loop_
_entity.id
_entity.type
_entity.pdbx_description
1 polymer ?
#
loop_
_entity_poly.entity_id
_entity_poly.type
_entity_poly.pdbx_seq_one_letter_code
_entity_poly.pdbx_strand_id
1 'polypeptide(L)'
;AVTADVLLMNKIGLDPDIDHCSAMSLIEPSREQGKEIVSFTSFCGGLPAPEDTDVPLGYKFSWSPKDVLTAASNSAPSRLRGE
;
A
#
# COMPACT_ATOMS: atom_id res chain seq x y z
N ALA A 1 9.79 -6.59 23.59
CA ALA A 1 8.33 -6.51 23.39
C ALA A 1 7.63 -7.57 24.23
N VAL A 2 7.63 -8.84 23.80
CA VAL A 2 6.94 -9.94 24.50
C VAL A 2 7.42 -10.13 25.96
N THR A 3 8.73 -10.26 26.19
CA THR A 3 9.29 -10.40 27.56
C THR A 3 9.05 -9.16 28.44
N ALA A 4 8.87 -8.00 27.82
CA ALA A 4 8.66 -6.73 28.52
C ALA A 4 7.18 -6.33 28.61
N ASP A 5 6.27 -7.21 28.14
CA ASP A 5 4.83 -6.96 28.07
C ASP A 5 4.45 -5.61 27.42
N VAL A 6 5.08 -5.31 26.27
CA VAL A 6 4.78 -4.10 25.49
C VAL A 6 4.40 -4.44 24.05
N LEU A 7 3.37 -3.76 23.56
CA LEU A 7 2.92 -3.81 22.17
C LEU A 7 3.76 -2.86 21.30
N LEU A 8 4.29 -3.38 20.20
CA LEU A 8 4.93 -2.58 19.15
C LEU A 8 4.03 -2.55 17.92
N MET A 9 3.19 -1.52 17.83
CA MET A 9 2.31 -1.31 16.69
C MET A 9 3.04 -0.52 15.60
N ASN A 10 3.20 -1.14 14.43
CA ASN A 10 3.84 -0.54 13.25
C ASN A 10 2.86 -0.56 12.09
N LYS A 11 3.23 0.12 11.00
CA LYS A 11 2.51 0.05 9.72
C LYS A 11 1.04 0.49 9.86
N ILE A 12 0.83 1.64 10.53
CA ILE A 12 -0.48 2.24 10.86
C ILE A 12 -0.67 3.63 10.18
N GLY A 13 -0.41 3.71 8.87
CA GLY A 13 -0.53 4.92 8.04
C GLY A 13 -1.57 4.81 6.92
N LEU A 14 -1.12 4.87 5.67
CA LEU A 14 -1.97 4.74 4.47
C LEU A 14 -1.56 3.49 3.69
N ASP A 15 -0.34 3.51 3.18
CA ASP A 15 0.38 2.41 2.56
C ASP A 15 1.79 2.43 3.16
N PRO A 16 1.98 1.73 4.28
CA PRO A 16 1.13 0.66 4.82
C PRO A 16 0.11 1.08 5.89
N ASP A 17 -1.11 0.53 5.82
CA ASP A 17 -2.12 0.24 6.88
C ASP A 17 -3.53 0.08 6.30
N ILE A 18 -4.10 1.17 5.78
CA ILE A 18 -5.46 1.20 5.23
C ILE A 18 -5.56 0.20 4.08
N ASP A 19 -4.49 0.01 3.33
CA ASP A 19 -4.35 -1.06 2.34
C ASP A 19 -4.53 -2.46 2.95
N HIS A 20 -3.89 -2.75 4.09
CA HIS A 20 -4.05 -4.02 4.81
C HIS A 20 -5.47 -4.20 5.34
N CYS A 21 -6.02 -3.18 6.00
CA CYS A 21 -7.38 -3.22 6.54
C CYS A 21 -8.41 -3.45 5.42
N SER A 22 -8.26 -2.73 4.31
CA SER A 22 -9.12 -2.87 3.14
C SER A 22 -8.99 -4.25 2.51
N ALA A 23 -7.76 -4.76 2.35
CA ALA A 23 -7.54 -6.11 1.82
C ALA A 23 -8.19 -7.19 2.70
N MET A 24 -7.98 -7.13 4.02
CA MET A 24 -8.56 -8.10 4.95
C MET A 24 -10.08 -8.03 5.00
N SER A 25 -10.67 -6.83 4.88
CA SER A 25 -12.13 -6.66 4.82
C SER A 25 -12.78 -7.37 3.63
N LEU A 26 -12.02 -7.59 2.54
CA LEU A 26 -12.47 -8.32 1.35
C LEU A 26 -12.14 -9.81 1.44
N ILE A 27 -10.96 -10.14 1.97
CA ILE A 27 -10.44 -11.51 2.02
C ILE A 27 -11.19 -12.34 3.07
N GLU A 28 -11.43 -11.81 4.26
CA GLU A 28 -11.97 -12.60 5.37
C GLU A 28 -13.38 -13.12 5.08
N PRO A 29 -14.34 -12.29 4.62
CA PRO A 29 -15.67 -12.79 4.28
C PRO A 29 -15.63 -13.81 3.13
N SER A 30 -14.68 -13.67 2.21
CA SER A 30 -14.50 -14.63 1.11
C SER A 30 -14.02 -15.99 1.63
N ARG A 31 -13.10 -16.00 2.60
CA ARG A 31 -12.62 -17.22 3.26
C ARG A 31 -13.70 -17.89 4.09
N GLU A 32 -14.48 -17.12 4.85
CA GLU A 32 -15.62 -17.64 5.63
C GLU A 32 -16.66 -18.33 4.75
N GLN A 33 -16.79 -17.90 3.50
CA GLN A 33 -17.67 -18.52 2.49
C GLN A 33 -17.04 -19.73 1.78
N GLY A 34 -15.83 -20.15 2.17
CA GLY A 34 -15.10 -21.25 1.52
C GLY A 34 -14.59 -20.92 0.12
N LYS A 35 -14.44 -19.63 -0.23
CA LYS A 35 -13.95 -19.20 -1.54
C LYS A 35 -12.43 -19.07 -1.55
N GLU A 36 -11.84 -19.28 -2.71
CA GLU A 36 -10.42 -19.09 -2.96
C GLU A 36 -10.16 -17.73 -3.63
N ILE A 37 -9.14 -17.02 -3.16
CA ILE A 37 -8.66 -15.78 -3.79
C ILE A 37 -7.69 -16.16 -4.91
N VAL A 38 -8.14 -16.03 -6.16
CA VAL A 38 -7.36 -16.40 -7.35
C VAL A 38 -6.38 -15.30 -7.82
N SER A 39 -6.64 -14.05 -7.45
CA SER A 39 -5.78 -12.91 -7.78
C SER A 39 -6.06 -11.75 -6.84
N PHE A 40 -5.03 -10.97 -6.53
CA PHE A 40 -5.15 -9.74 -5.76
C PHE A 40 -4.28 -8.67 -6.39
N THR A 41 -4.83 -7.47 -6.59
CA THR A 41 -4.12 -6.33 -7.13
C THR A 41 -4.57 -5.08 -6.40
N SER A 42 -3.62 -4.31 -5.90
CA SER A 42 -3.86 -3.07 -5.16
C SER A 42 -2.93 -1.99 -5.69
N PHE A 43 -3.48 -0.80 -5.93
CA PHE A 43 -2.73 0.38 -6.31
C PHE A 43 -3.07 1.51 -5.34
N CYS A 44 -2.06 2.28 -4.96
CA CYS A 44 -2.20 3.45 -4.10
C CYS A 44 -1.38 4.60 -4.67
N GLY A 45 -1.83 5.84 -4.45
CA GLY A 45 -1.10 7.04 -4.86
C GLY A 45 -1.74 8.30 -4.30
N GLY A 46 -0.95 9.07 -3.54
CA GLY A 46 -1.29 10.46 -3.19
C GLY A 46 -0.77 11.39 -4.27
N LEU A 47 -1.67 11.88 -5.12
CA LEU A 47 -1.36 12.80 -6.22
C LEU A 47 -2.07 14.14 -5.99
N PRO A 48 -1.51 15.26 -6.50
CA PRO A 48 -2.25 16.52 -6.57
C PRO A 48 -3.55 16.34 -7.38
N ALA A 49 -4.55 17.17 -7.08
CA ALA A 49 -5.76 17.24 -7.89
C ALA A 49 -5.42 17.57 -9.36
N PRO A 50 -6.23 17.14 -10.34
CA PRO A 50 -5.94 17.34 -11.77
C PRO A 50 -5.65 18.80 -12.16
N GLU A 51 -6.36 19.75 -11.58
CA GLU A 51 -6.17 21.19 -11.77
C GLU A 51 -4.82 21.72 -11.24
N ASP A 52 -4.17 20.96 -10.38
CA ASP A 52 -2.94 21.31 -9.68
C ASP A 52 -1.69 20.64 -10.28
N THR A 53 -1.82 19.94 -11.41
CA THR A 53 -0.73 19.15 -12.01
C THR A 53 0.14 19.92 -13.01
N ASP A 54 -0.08 21.22 -13.22
CA ASP A 54 0.70 22.05 -14.15
C ASP A 54 2.08 22.44 -13.57
N VAL A 55 2.90 21.41 -13.33
CA VAL A 55 4.29 21.47 -12.89
C VAL A 55 5.08 20.38 -13.63
N PRO A 56 6.41 20.51 -13.82
CA PRO A 56 7.17 19.63 -14.72
C PRO A 56 7.03 18.12 -14.47
N LEU A 57 6.79 17.71 -13.22
CA LEU A 57 6.63 16.29 -12.85
C LEU A 57 5.15 15.86 -12.72
N GLY A 58 4.19 16.78 -12.80
CA GLY A 58 2.80 16.50 -12.44
C GLY A 58 2.60 16.02 -10.99
N TYR A 59 3.60 16.24 -10.12
CA TYR A 59 3.65 15.71 -8.76
C TYR A 59 4.01 16.83 -7.76
N LYS A 60 3.33 16.83 -6.61
CA LYS A 60 3.61 17.72 -5.47
C LYS A 60 3.88 16.85 -4.25
N PHE A 61 4.98 17.13 -3.54
CA PHE A 61 5.43 16.29 -2.43
C PHE A 61 4.59 16.53 -1.17
N SER A 62 3.94 15.47 -0.66
CA SER A 62 3.19 15.46 0.61
C SER A 62 3.86 14.63 1.71
N TRP A 63 4.92 13.92 1.38
CA TRP A 63 5.78 13.14 2.28
C TRP A 63 7.23 13.25 1.80
N SER A 64 8.15 12.59 2.51
CA SER A 64 9.61 12.68 2.28
C SER A 64 10.00 12.61 0.79
N PRO A 65 10.45 13.72 0.16
CA PRO A 65 10.80 13.73 -1.27
C PRO A 65 11.95 12.79 -1.61
N LYS A 66 12.89 12.63 -0.69
CA LYS A 66 13.98 11.67 -0.82
C LYS A 66 13.45 10.25 -0.94
N ASP A 67 12.47 9.89 -0.11
CA ASP A 67 11.93 8.54 -0.09
C ASP A 67 11.04 8.29 -1.31
N VAL A 68 10.32 9.30 -1.82
CA VAL A 68 9.61 9.23 -3.12
C VAL A 68 10.57 8.83 -4.24
N LEU A 69 11.70 9.55 -4.36
CA LEU A 69 12.67 9.30 -5.42
C LEU A 69 13.39 7.96 -5.23
N THR A 70 13.66 7.58 -3.98
CA THR A 70 14.28 6.29 -3.67
C THR A 70 13.31 5.13 -3.96
N ALA A 71 12.02 5.30 -3.70
CA ALA A 71 11.01 4.29 -3.96
C ALA A 71 10.94 3.90 -5.44
N ALA A 72 11.15 4.86 -6.35
CA ALA A 72 11.22 4.59 -7.79
C ALA A 72 12.41 3.69 -8.19
N SER A 73 13.42 3.55 -7.34
CA SER A 73 14.60 2.70 -7.57
C SER A 73 14.49 1.32 -6.91
N ASN A 74 13.42 1.05 -6.17
CA ASN A 74 13.22 -0.24 -5.52
C ASN A 74 12.94 -1.34 -6.56
N SER A 75 13.46 -2.55 -6.33
CA SER A 75 13.01 -3.72 -7.09
C SER A 75 11.54 -4.00 -6.79
N ALA A 76 10.74 -4.25 -7.83
CA ALA A 76 9.30 -4.44 -7.73
C ALA A 76 8.86 -5.82 -8.28
N PRO A 77 9.15 -6.94 -7.57
CA PRO A 77 8.64 -8.24 -7.96
C PRO A 77 7.12 -8.29 -7.78
N SER A 78 6.41 -8.79 -8.78
CA SER A 78 4.97 -9.02 -8.74
C SER A 78 4.67 -10.37 -9.37
N ARG A 79 3.56 -11.02 -8.99
CA ARG A 79 3.08 -12.20 -9.68
C ARG A 79 1.92 -11.86 -10.60
N LEU A 80 2.02 -12.26 -11.86
CA LEU A 80 0.98 -12.04 -12.86
C LEU A 80 0.72 -13.36 -13.58
N ARG A 81 -0.54 -13.81 -13.57
CA ARG A 81 -0.96 -15.07 -14.24
C ARG A 81 -0.19 -16.32 -13.77
N GLY A 82 0.28 -16.33 -12.53
CA GLY A 82 0.98 -17.49 -11.94
C GLY A 82 2.50 -17.50 -12.11
N GLU A 83 3.05 -16.49 -12.79
CA GLU A 83 4.49 -16.25 -12.96
C GLU A 83 4.96 -15.11 -12.04
#